data_AF-A0A2T2Y3R7-F1
#
_entry.id   AF-A0A2T2Y3R7-F1
#
_cell.length_a   1.000
_cell.length_b   1.000
_cell.length_c   1.000
_cell.angle_alpha   90.00
_cell.angle_beta   90.00
_cell.angle_gamma   90.00
#
_symmetry.space_group_name_H-M   'P 1'
#
loop_
_entity.id
_entity.type
_entity.pdbx_description
1 polymer ?
#
loop_
_entity_poly.entity_id
_entity_poly.type
_entity_poly.pdbx_seq_one_letter_code
_entity_poly.pdbx_strand_id
1 'polypeptide(L)'
;MEKKGLVRIYRRNDLQLMVLLTAEGQSLANQLIKEENRTDCLNDVAGEEHLPYRKTPKDGTKLVSISLLGQEYITRQAALVIYAQGNTGLKLWLEENETVTIHGSLSTTVELYRMCYQTGLPVHTVALVADDMPTTAAEEAGRA
;
A
#
# COMPACT_ATOMS: atom_id res chain seq x y z
N MET A 1 -40.02 2.58 -5.94
CA MET A 1 -39.56 2.01 -4.66
C MET A 1 -38.30 1.21 -4.96
N GLU A 2 -37.11 1.76 -4.67
CA GLU A 2 -35.85 1.06 -4.94
C GLU A 2 -35.75 -0.18 -4.04
N LYS A 3 -35.50 -1.35 -4.64
CA LYS A 3 -35.32 -2.59 -3.89
C LYS A 3 -34.04 -2.46 -3.06
N LYS A 4 -34.18 -2.45 -1.73
CA LYS A 4 -33.10 -2.64 -0.75
C LYS A 4 -32.46 -4.01 -0.97
N GLY A 5 -31.14 -4.06 -1.01
CA GLY A 5 -30.37 -5.29 -1.21
C GLY A 5 -29.07 -5.05 -1.96
N LEU A 6 -28.10 -5.97 -1.80
CA LEU A 6 -26.78 -5.88 -2.42
C LEU A 6 -26.80 -6.21 -3.92
N VAL A 7 -27.86 -6.87 -4.39
CA VAL A 7 -27.95 -7.38 -5.76
C VAL A 7 -29.32 -7.04 -6.33
N ARG A 8 -29.34 -6.62 -7.60
CA ARG A 8 -30.55 -6.49 -8.42
C ARG A 8 -30.56 -7.59 -9.48
N ILE A 9 -31.67 -8.31 -9.55
CA ILE A 9 -31.89 -9.38 -10.52
C ILE A 9 -32.93 -8.89 -11.52
N TYR A 10 -32.60 -8.93 -12.80
CA TYR A 10 -33.50 -8.60 -13.91
C TYR A 10 -33.66 -9.81 -14.82
N ARG A 11 -34.89 -10.08 -15.22
CA ARG A 11 -35.17 -11.05 -16.28
C ARG A 11 -35.16 -10.31 -17.61
N ARG A 12 -34.27 -10.71 -18.51
CA ARG A 12 -34.25 -10.21 -19.88
C ARG A 12 -35.32 -10.92 -20.71
N ASN A 13 -35.74 -10.28 -21.81
CA ASN A 13 -36.79 -10.79 -22.69
C ASN A 13 -36.38 -12.04 -23.49
N ASP A 14 -35.11 -12.43 -23.42
CA ASP A 14 -34.49 -13.60 -24.05
C ASP A 14 -34.35 -14.80 -23.09
N LEU A 15 -35.16 -14.85 -22.02
CA LEU A 15 -35.12 -15.86 -20.94
C LEU A 15 -33.82 -15.86 -20.10
N GLN A 16 -32.93 -14.90 -20.30
CA GLN A 16 -31.73 -14.77 -19.47
C GLN A 16 -32.02 -14.04 -18.16
N LEU A 17 -31.31 -14.42 -17.11
CA LEU A 17 -31.28 -13.70 -15.84
C LEU A 17 -29.99 -12.89 -15.76
N MET A 18 -30.13 -11.58 -15.57
CA MET A 18 -29.01 -10.69 -15.32
C MET A 18 -28.97 -10.36 -13.84
N VAL A 19 -27.81 -10.58 -13.22
CA VAL A 19 -27.55 -10.33 -11.82
C VAL A 19 -26.51 -9.20 -11.74
N LEU A 20 -26.89 -8.07 -11.16
CA LEU A 20 -26.04 -6.88 -11.03
C LEU A 20 -25.88 -6.52 -9.57
N LEU A 21 -24.71 -6.03 -9.18
CA LEU A 21 -24.55 -5.38 -7.88
C LEU A 21 -25.33 -4.07 -7.86
N THR A 22 -25.96 -3.78 -6.72
CA THR A 22 -26.44 -2.42 -6.44
C THR A 22 -25.26 -1.53 -6.07
N ALA A 23 -25.46 -0.21 -5.94
CA ALA A 23 -24.42 0.67 -5.43
C ALA A 23 -23.92 0.24 -4.04
N GLU A 24 -24.83 -0.19 -3.16
CA GLU A 24 -24.48 -0.77 -1.86
C GLU A 24 -23.69 -2.08 -1.99
N GLY A 25 -24.12 -2.97 -2.89
CA GLY A 25 -23.41 -4.22 -3.17
C GLY A 25 -22.02 -4.01 -3.78
N GLN A 26 -21.88 -3.02 -4.65
CA GLN A 26 -20.62 -2.62 -5.26
C GLN A 26 -19.66 -2.07 -4.19
N SER A 27 -20.15 -1.20 -3.30
CA SER A 27 -19.37 -0.65 -2.21
C SER A 27 -18.85 -1.76 -1.28
N LEU A 28 -19.73 -2.68 -0.87
CA LEU A 28 -19.35 -3.81 -0.02
C LEU A 28 -18.38 -4.77 -0.73
N ALA A 29 -18.63 -5.12 -1.99
CA ALA A 29 -17.73 -5.97 -2.76
C ALA A 29 -16.33 -5.35 -2.87
N ASN A 30 -16.23 -4.04 -3.12
CA ASN A 30 -14.96 -3.34 -3.17
C ASN A 30 -14.23 -3.37 -1.81
N GLN A 31 -14.94 -3.28 -0.68
CA GLN A 31 -14.33 -3.40 0.64
C GLN A 31 -13.79 -4.82 0.89
N LEU A 32 -14.55 -5.85 0.49
CA LEU A 32 -14.12 -7.24 0.64
C LEU A 32 -12.90 -7.56 -0.22
N ILE A 33 -12.89 -7.11 -1.48
CA ILE A 33 -11.73 -7.28 -2.39
C ILE A 33 -10.49 -6.60 -1.83
N LYS A 34 -10.63 -5.39 -1.25
CA LYS A 34 -9.52 -4.70 -0.57
C LYS A 34 -8.95 -5.57 0.56
N GLU A 35 -9.80 -6.07 1.44
CA GLU A 35 -9.36 -6.92 2.56
C GLU A 35 -8.74 -8.25 2.11
N GLU A 36 -9.24 -8.86 1.04
CA GLU A 36 -8.67 -10.07 0.44
C GLU A 36 -7.26 -9.79 -0.12
N ASN A 37 -7.12 -8.78 -0.98
CA ASN A 37 -5.82 -8.36 -1.52
C ASN A 37 -4.81 -8.01 -0.42
N ARG A 38 -5.26 -7.37 0.66
CA ARG A 38 -4.42 -7.06 1.82
C ARG A 38 -3.94 -8.33 2.51
N THR A 39 -4.83 -9.29 2.71
CA THR A 39 -4.51 -10.57 3.36
C THR A 39 -3.52 -11.37 2.54
N ASP A 40 -3.71 -11.42 1.22
CA ASP A 40 -2.79 -12.08 0.31
C ASP A 40 -1.40 -11.43 0.32
N CYS A 41 -1.33 -10.09 0.24
CA CYS A 41 -0.07 -9.38 0.34
C CYS A 41 0.64 -9.58 1.69
N LEU A 42 -0.12 -9.65 2.79
CA LEU A 42 0.44 -9.97 4.11
C LEU A 42 0.99 -11.39 4.17
N ASN A 43 0.31 -12.35 3.56
CA ASN A 43 0.77 -13.74 3.47
C ASN A 43 2.04 -13.83 2.62
N ASP A 44 2.11 -13.12 1.49
CA ASP A 44 3.30 -13.06 0.64
C ASP A 44 4.49 -12.45 1.40
N VAL A 45 4.27 -11.37 2.15
CA VAL A 45 5.29 -10.74 3.01
C VAL A 45 5.72 -11.65 4.15
N ALA A 46 4.80 -12.43 4.73
CA ALA A 46 5.13 -13.43 5.75
C ALA A 46 5.89 -14.64 5.16
N GLY A 47 5.65 -14.94 3.89
CA GLY A 47 6.33 -15.99 3.12
C GLY A 47 7.73 -15.59 2.63
N GLU A 48 8.01 -14.30 2.46
CA GLU A 48 9.36 -13.78 2.29
C GLU A 48 10.18 -14.12 3.55
N GLU A 49 11.24 -14.93 3.40
CA GLU A 49 12.13 -15.35 4.49
C GLU A 49 12.57 -14.14 5.34
N HIS A 50 11.89 -13.97 6.47
CA HIS A 50 12.19 -13.11 7.61
C HIS A 50 12.76 -11.73 7.23
N LEU A 51 11.86 -10.80 6.91
CA LEU A 51 12.25 -9.40 6.74
C LEU A 51 13.02 -8.90 7.97
N PRO A 52 14.22 -8.34 7.79
CA PRO A 52 15.08 -7.97 8.90
C PRO A 52 14.50 -6.79 9.66
N TYR A 53 14.37 -6.90 10.98
CA TYR A 53 13.90 -5.83 11.85
C TYR A 53 15.06 -5.11 12.55
N ARG A 54 15.00 -3.78 12.63
CA ARG A 54 15.91 -2.99 13.46
C ARG A 54 15.16 -1.92 14.22
N LYS A 55 15.20 -2.03 15.55
CA LYS A 55 14.51 -1.11 16.45
C LYS A 55 15.09 0.31 16.40
N THR A 56 14.21 1.30 16.49
CA THR A 56 14.58 2.71 16.67
C THR A 56 15.26 2.91 18.04
N PRO A 57 16.48 3.47 18.11
CA PRO A 57 17.19 3.73 19.37
C PRO A 57 16.40 4.67 20.30
N LYS A 58 16.55 4.48 21.61
CA LYS A 58 15.90 5.35 22.62
C LYS A 58 16.50 6.76 22.69
N ASP A 59 17.78 6.89 22.36
CA ASP A 59 18.55 8.15 22.49
C ASP A 59 18.42 9.07 21.26
N GLY A 60 17.41 8.82 20.41
CA GLY A 60 17.24 9.49 19.13
C GLY A 60 17.98 8.78 18.01
N THR A 61 17.44 8.90 16.80
CA THR A 61 17.98 8.22 15.64
C THR A 61 18.84 9.15 14.82
N LYS A 62 20.10 8.76 14.60
CA LYS A 62 21.00 9.48 13.72
C LYS A 62 20.45 9.47 12.29
N LEU A 63 20.50 10.61 11.61
CA LEU A 63 20.20 10.69 10.19
C LEU A 63 21.26 9.91 9.40
N VAL A 64 20.79 9.11 8.45
CA VAL A 64 21.62 8.32 7.54
C VAL A 64 21.30 8.77 6.12
N SER A 65 22.34 9.07 5.35
CA SER A 65 22.19 9.28 3.91
C SER A 65 22.10 7.93 3.19
N ILE A 66 21.10 7.77 2.34
CA ILE A 66 20.89 6.58 1.53
C ILE A 66 20.49 6.97 0.10
N SER A 67 21.07 6.31 -0.88
CA SER A 67 20.65 6.44 -2.28
C SER A 67 19.69 5.30 -2.63
N LEU A 68 18.47 5.65 -3.05
CA LEU A 68 17.45 4.72 -3.49
C LEU A 68 16.97 5.16 -4.87
N LEU A 69 16.95 4.24 -5.84
CA LEU A 69 16.51 4.51 -7.23
C LEU A 69 17.22 5.72 -7.88
N GLY A 70 18.48 5.98 -7.49
CA GLY A 70 19.27 7.11 -8.00
C GLY A 70 18.99 8.46 -7.33
N GLN A 71 18.12 8.51 -6.32
CA GLN A 71 17.87 9.70 -5.51
C GLN A 71 18.44 9.52 -4.10
N GLU A 72 19.14 10.55 -3.59
CA GLU A 72 19.62 10.56 -2.21
C GLU A 72 18.52 11.04 -1.24
N TYR A 73 18.43 10.36 -0.11
CA TYR A 73 17.54 10.67 0.99
C TYR A 73 18.33 10.73 2.30
N ILE A 74 18.04 11.72 3.12
CA ILE A 74 18.54 11.83 4.49
C ILE A 74 17.42 11.39 5.41
N THR A 75 17.53 10.19 5.98
CA THR A 75 16.42 9.56 6.72
C THR A 75 16.87 9.03 8.08
N ARG A 76 15.94 9.04 9.03
CA ARG A 76 16.14 8.49 10.37
C ARG A 76 15.56 7.08 10.52
N GLN A 77 14.56 6.69 9.75
CA GLN A 77 14.00 5.33 9.80
C GLN A 77 13.22 5.02 8.52
N ALA A 78 13.05 3.74 8.22
CA ALA A 78 12.22 3.28 7.12
C ALA A 78 11.21 2.23 7.56
N ALA A 79 10.14 2.06 6.79
CA ALA A 79 9.18 1.00 6.98
C ALA A 79 8.65 0.45 5.67
N LEU A 80 8.51 -0.87 5.60
CA LEU A 80 7.68 -1.52 4.58
C LEU A 80 6.21 -1.30 4.98
N VAL A 81 5.46 -0.66 4.09
CA VAL A 81 4.04 -0.38 4.24
C VAL A 81 3.24 -1.24 3.29
N ILE A 82 2.22 -1.91 3.82
CA ILE A 82 1.22 -2.63 3.03
C ILE A 82 -0.10 -1.87 3.19
N TYR A 83 -0.68 -1.46 2.06
CA TYR A 83 -1.92 -0.70 1.99
C TYR A 83 -3.14 -1.62 1.89
N ALA A 84 -4.31 -1.09 2.26
CA ALA A 84 -5.58 -1.82 2.20
C ALA A 84 -5.95 -2.32 0.79
N GLN A 85 -5.38 -1.76 -0.27
CA GLN A 85 -5.65 -2.21 -1.64
C GLN A 85 -4.71 -3.34 -2.11
N GLY A 86 -3.78 -3.80 -1.26
CA GLY A 86 -2.73 -4.76 -1.62
C GLY A 86 -1.49 -4.14 -2.26
N ASN A 87 -1.44 -2.81 -2.38
CA ASN A 87 -0.25 -2.10 -2.83
C ASN A 87 0.80 -2.02 -1.71
N THR A 88 2.07 -1.91 -2.08
CA THR A 88 3.18 -1.73 -1.15
C THR A 88 3.91 -0.41 -1.35
N GLY A 89 4.54 0.08 -0.29
CA GLY A 89 5.43 1.22 -0.37
C GLY A 89 6.51 1.17 0.71
N LEU A 90 7.61 1.87 0.45
CA LEU A 90 8.65 2.12 1.43
C LEU A 90 8.46 3.53 1.98
N LYS A 91 8.05 3.62 3.24
CA LYS A 91 7.95 4.90 3.95
C LYS A 91 9.28 5.25 4.59
N LEU A 92 9.81 6.42 4.29
CA LEU A 92 11.00 7.00 4.91
C LEU A 92 10.58 8.18 5.78
N TRP A 93 11.16 8.28 6.97
CA TRP A 93 11.03 9.46 7.81
C TRP A 93 12.28 10.32 7.64
N LEU A 94 12.10 11.52 7.13
CA LEU A 94 13.17 12.49 6.86
C LEU A 94 13.42 13.35 8.11
N GLU A 95 14.12 14.46 7.92
CA GLU A 95 14.30 15.49 8.93
C GLU A 95 12.96 16.19 9.26
N GLU A 96 12.90 16.87 10.41
CA GLU A 96 11.76 17.73 10.79
C GLU A 96 10.35 17.07 10.82
N ASN A 97 10.29 15.75 10.97
CA ASN A 97 9.06 14.93 10.92
C ASN A 97 8.41 14.83 9.53
N GLU A 98 9.12 15.19 8.47
CA GLU A 98 8.66 14.90 7.12
C GLU A 98 8.70 13.39 6.81
N THR A 99 7.82 12.94 5.92
CA THR A 99 7.82 11.56 5.44
C THR A 99 7.64 11.52 3.94
N VAL A 100 8.37 10.64 3.29
CA VAL A 100 8.20 10.31 1.87
C VAL A 100 7.86 8.83 1.74
N THR A 101 7.00 8.49 0.79
CA THR A 101 6.68 7.10 0.47
C THR A 101 7.08 6.83 -0.97
N ILE A 102 7.89 5.79 -1.17
CA ILE A 102 8.25 5.27 -2.49
C ILE A 102 7.33 4.08 -2.77
N HIS A 103 6.40 4.22 -3.70
CA HIS A 103 5.50 3.15 -4.10
C HIS A 103 6.16 2.23 -5.14
N GLY A 104 5.83 0.94 -5.07
CA GLY A 104 6.35 -0.07 -6.00
C GLY A 104 5.68 -1.42 -5.80
N SER A 105 6.05 -2.41 -6.62
CA SER A 105 5.65 -3.80 -6.39
C SER A 105 6.22 -4.31 -5.06
N LEU A 106 5.68 -5.41 -4.54
CA LEU A 106 6.17 -6.02 -3.32
C LEU A 106 7.67 -6.35 -3.42
N SER A 107 8.10 -6.98 -4.51
CA SER A 107 9.51 -7.36 -4.73
C SER A 107 10.45 -6.15 -4.72
N THR A 108 10.14 -5.10 -5.46
CA THR A 108 10.93 -3.87 -5.48
C THR A 108 10.95 -3.22 -4.09
N THR A 109 9.79 -3.16 -3.42
CA THR A 109 9.70 -2.52 -2.11
C THR A 109 10.50 -3.28 -1.05
N VAL A 110 10.48 -4.61 -1.08
CA VAL A 110 11.29 -5.48 -0.21
C VAL A 110 12.78 -5.29 -0.48
N GLU A 111 13.19 -5.15 -1.74
CA GLU A 111 14.58 -4.86 -2.10
C GLU A 111 15.05 -3.51 -1.53
N LEU A 112 14.27 -2.44 -1.73
CA LEU A 112 14.56 -1.13 -1.16
C LEU A 112 14.62 -1.17 0.39
N TYR A 113 13.70 -1.92 1.01
CA TYR A 113 13.69 -2.15 2.45
C TYR A 113 14.98 -2.82 2.95
N ARG A 114 15.45 -3.85 2.25
CA ARG A 114 16.70 -4.55 2.57
C ARG A 114 17.91 -3.63 2.41
N MET A 115 17.92 -2.75 1.40
CA MET A 115 18.96 -1.72 1.27
C MET A 115 18.96 -0.76 2.47
N CYS A 116 17.79 -0.30 2.93
CA CYS A 116 17.69 0.50 4.16
C CYS A 116 18.26 -0.22 5.39
N TYR A 117 17.97 -1.52 5.55
CA TYR A 117 18.54 -2.29 6.66
C TYR A 117 20.07 -2.36 6.60
N GLN A 118 20.64 -2.54 5.40
CA GLN A 118 22.09 -2.66 5.20
C GLN A 118 22.85 -1.39 5.54
N THR A 119 22.25 -0.19 5.38
CA THR A 119 22.92 1.09 5.69
C THR A 119 23.06 1.39 7.17
N GLY A 120 22.41 0.63 8.04
CA GLY A 120 22.37 0.96 9.46
C GLY A 120 20.99 1.32 9.99
N LEU A 121 20.06 1.62 9.09
CA LEU A 121 18.82 2.31 9.41
C LEU A 121 17.87 1.45 10.26
N PRO A 122 17.19 2.03 11.26
CA PRO A 122 16.04 1.38 11.87
C PRO A 122 14.96 1.10 10.82
N VAL A 123 14.51 -0.15 10.79
CA VAL A 123 13.53 -0.63 9.82
C VAL A 123 12.49 -1.52 10.50
N HIS A 124 11.25 -1.41 10.06
CA HIS A 124 10.13 -2.20 10.57
C HIS A 124 9.03 -2.37 9.52
N THR A 125 8.15 -3.35 9.71
CA THR A 125 7.00 -3.57 8.84
C THR A 125 5.76 -2.97 9.49
N VAL A 126 4.97 -2.22 8.74
CA VAL A 126 3.70 -1.65 9.20
C VAL A 126 2.60 -2.02 8.21
N ALA A 127 1.61 -2.77 8.68
CA ALA A 127 0.33 -2.85 7.97
C ALA A 127 -0.45 -1.57 8.29
N LEU A 128 -0.58 -0.65 7.33
CA LEU A 128 -1.35 0.59 7.52
C LEU A 128 -2.81 0.39 7.10
N VAL A 129 -3.73 0.95 7.89
CA VAL A 129 -5.19 0.88 7.71
C VAL A 129 -5.75 2.19 7.09
N ALA A 130 -4.94 3.00 6.42
CA ALA A 130 -5.38 4.32 5.96
C ALA A 130 -5.20 4.55 4.45
N ASP A 131 -6.24 5.17 3.87
CA ASP A 131 -6.43 5.61 2.46
C ASP A 131 -5.47 6.71 1.99
N ASP A 132 -4.28 6.88 2.58
CA ASP A 132 -3.27 7.83 2.10
C ASP A 132 -2.48 7.22 0.92
N MET A 133 -3.20 6.89 -0.14
CA MET A 133 -2.68 7.09 -1.49
C MET A 133 -2.90 8.56 -1.80
N PRO A 134 -1.89 9.37 -2.17
CA PRO A 134 -2.18 10.60 -2.87
C PRO A 134 -2.95 10.19 -4.14
N THR A 135 -4.21 10.60 -4.23
CA THR A 135 -4.97 10.54 -5.47
C THR A 135 -4.08 11.17 -6.54
N THR A 136 -3.59 10.36 -7.48
CA THR A 136 -2.78 10.84 -8.59
C THR A 136 -3.63 11.78 -9.43
N ALA A 137 -3.59 13.07 -9.13
CA ALA A 137 -3.96 14.14 -10.05
C ALA A 137 -2.79 14.37 -11.03
N ALA A 138 -2.43 13.32 -11.77
CA ALA A 138 -1.41 13.37 -12.81
C ALA A 138 -1.82 12.52 -14.01
N GLU A 139 -3.07 12.68 -14.44
CA GLU A 139 -3.47 12.53 -15.85
C GLU A 139 -3.94 13.91 -16.31
N GLU A 140 -3.00 14.72 -16.79
CA GLU A 140 -3.15 15.77 -17.83
C GLU A 140 -1.93 16.70 -17.82
N ALA A 141 -0.79 16.18 -18.28
CA ALA A 141 0.28 16.98 -18.85
C ALA A 141 0.76 16.27 -20.11
N GLY A 142 -0.11 16.23 -21.11
CA GLY A 142 0.18 15.51 -22.35
C GLY A 142 -1.01 15.36 -23.28
N ARG A 143 -1.69 16.46 -23.63
CA ARG A 143 -2.34 16.66 -24.94
C ARG A 143 -2.91 18.08 -25.07
N ALA A 144 -2.54 18.69 -26.20
CA ALA A 144 -2.92 19.99 -26.77
C ALA A 144 -2.16 21.21 -26.21
#